data_AF-A0A5N6ZAJ5-F1
#
_entry.id   AF-A0A5N6ZAJ5-F1
#
_cell.length_a   1.000
_cell.length_b   1.000
_cell.length_c   1.000
_cell.angle_alpha   90.00
_cell.angle_beta   90.00
_cell.angle_gamma   90.00
#
_symmetry.space_group_name_H-M   'P 1'
#
loop_
_entity.id
_entity.type
_entity.pdbx_description
1 polymer ?
#
loop_
_entity_poly.entity_id
_entity_poly.type
_entity_poly.pdbx_seq_one_letter_code
_entity_poly.pdbx_strand_id
1 'polypeptide(L)'
;MLYARPALDVKGQVQSGLPTGHVLNRFSSSDSLSQTVHVMKYIFPRQFCLHNVFTCTPDSRTSTLPVNDYSSREQEIARSEKRSGSTTKVPKRLRGKAVELVQQLQNRHKRCSYGELLRYYCPAQVCPTYIYGRTSTEVLAHWSLEAWSP
;
A
#
# COMPACT_ATOMS: atom_id res chain seq x y z
N MET A 1 6.04 1.51 -11.30
CA MET A 1 6.02 0.11 -11.78
C MET A 1 5.24 0.08 -13.07
N LEU A 2 5.85 -0.39 -14.15
CA LEU A 2 5.15 -0.66 -15.41
C LEU A 2 4.63 -2.11 -15.36
N TYR A 3 3.48 -2.38 -15.96
CA TYR A 3 2.89 -3.74 -16.11
C TYR A 3 2.36 -4.43 -14.85
N ALA A 4 2.17 -3.71 -13.73
CA ALA A 4 1.49 -4.28 -12.57
C ALA A 4 0.02 -4.58 -12.89
N ARG A 5 -0.43 -5.81 -12.60
CA ARG A 5 -1.86 -6.17 -12.72
C ARG A 5 -2.64 -5.46 -11.61
N PRO A 6 -3.80 -4.85 -11.91
CA PRO A 6 -4.61 -4.21 -10.89
C PRO A 6 -5.16 -5.26 -9.92
N ALA A 7 -5.23 -4.90 -8.64
CA ALA A 7 -6.00 -5.68 -7.67
C ALA A 7 -7.50 -5.45 -7.93
N LEU A 8 -8.28 -6.51 -7.91
CA LEU A 8 -9.73 -6.46 -8.10
C LEU A 8 -10.44 -6.79 -6.80
N ASP A 9 -11.51 -6.06 -6.51
CA ASP A 9 -12.45 -6.36 -5.44
C ASP A 9 -13.30 -7.60 -5.79
N VAL A 10 -14.05 -8.14 -4.81
CA VAL A 10 -15.00 -9.24 -5.00
C VAL A 10 -16.06 -8.94 -6.08
N LYS A 11 -16.30 -7.66 -6.36
CA LYS A 11 -17.19 -7.16 -7.42
C LYS A 11 -16.52 -7.07 -8.81
N GLY A 12 -15.25 -7.46 -8.93
CA GLY A 12 -14.46 -7.34 -10.15
C GLY A 12 -14.03 -5.91 -10.48
N GLN A 13 -14.26 -4.94 -9.59
CA GLN A 13 -13.86 -3.54 -9.77
C GLN A 13 -12.42 -3.33 -9.31
N VAL A 14 -11.71 -2.36 -9.89
CA VAL A 14 -10.33 -2.05 -9.49
C VAL A 14 -10.32 -1.55 -8.04
N GLN A 15 -9.60 -2.27 -7.18
CA GLN A 15 -9.40 -1.89 -5.79
C GLN A 15 -8.48 -0.66 -5.74
N SER A 16 -8.96 0.38 -5.07
CA SER A 16 -8.16 1.59 -4.82
C SER A 16 -7.34 1.43 -3.54
N GLY A 17 -6.07 1.84 -3.57
CA GLY A 17 -5.18 1.83 -2.41
C GLY A 17 -4.30 0.59 -2.29
N LEU A 18 -3.90 0.27 -1.05
CA LEU A 18 -3.02 -0.86 -0.76
C LEU A 18 -3.80 -2.20 -0.79
N PRO A 19 -3.18 -3.31 -1.23
CA PRO A 19 -3.83 -4.61 -1.28
C PRO A 19 -4.14 -5.15 0.12
N THR A 20 -5.13 -6.05 0.24
CA THR A 20 -5.56 -6.63 1.53
C THR A 20 -4.41 -7.31 2.30
N GLY A 21 -3.45 -7.90 1.58
CA GLY A 21 -2.27 -8.53 2.18
C GLY A 21 -1.26 -7.56 2.79
N HIS A 22 -1.38 -6.25 2.55
CA HIS A 22 -0.46 -5.25 3.05
C HIS A 22 -0.54 -5.11 4.58
N VAL A 23 0.60 -4.93 5.25
CA VAL A 23 0.69 -4.87 6.71
C VAL A 23 -0.23 -3.81 7.34
N LEU A 24 -0.37 -2.64 6.70
CA LEU A 24 -1.23 -1.56 7.19
C LEU A 24 -2.74 -1.88 7.08
N ASN A 25 -3.13 -2.75 6.15
CA ASN A 25 -4.52 -3.21 6.05
C ASN A 25 -4.80 -4.31 7.08
N ARG A 26 -3.82 -5.21 7.30
CA ARG A 26 -3.92 -6.29 8.30
C ARG A 26 -3.92 -5.76 9.74
N PHE A 27 -3.11 -4.74 10.01
CA PHE A 27 -2.95 -4.13 11.33
C PHE A 27 -3.32 -2.65 11.25
N SER A 28 -4.60 -2.37 11.03
CA SER A 28 -5.11 -1.01 10.81
C SER A 28 -5.41 -0.24 12.09
N SER A 29 -5.59 -0.91 13.22
CA SER A 29 -5.81 -0.30 14.53
C SER A 29 -4.51 -0.01 15.27
N SER A 30 -4.45 1.15 15.94
CA SER A 30 -3.38 1.49 16.89
C SER A 30 -3.66 1.03 18.32
N ASP A 31 -4.76 0.30 18.54
CA ASP A 31 -5.30 0.00 19.87
C ASP A 31 -4.40 -0.94 20.67
N SER A 32 -3.63 -1.78 19.98
CA SER A 32 -2.67 -2.69 20.60
C SER A 32 -1.24 -2.34 20.21
N LEU A 33 -0.39 -2.19 21.23
CA LEU A 33 1.05 -2.04 21.04
C LEU A 33 1.66 -3.21 20.24
N SER A 34 1.16 -4.44 20.40
CA SER A 34 1.69 -5.60 19.66
C SER A 34 1.49 -5.45 18.16
N GLN A 35 0.35 -4.90 17.73
CA GLN A 35 0.05 -4.65 16.33
C GLN A 35 0.95 -3.56 15.76
N THR A 36 1.11 -2.45 16.49
CA THR A 36 2.04 -1.38 16.11
C THR A 36 3.48 -1.90 16.01
N VAL A 37 3.93 -2.70 16.98
CA VAL A 37 5.26 -3.31 16.94
C VAL A 37 5.43 -4.25 15.75
N HIS A 38 4.37 -4.98 15.37
CA HIS A 38 4.38 -5.79 14.17
C HIS A 38 4.56 -4.94 12.90
N VAL A 39 3.84 -3.82 12.78
CA VAL A 39 4.04 -2.86 11.68
C VAL A 39 5.47 -2.29 11.71
N MET A 40 6.00 -1.98 12.89
CA MET A 40 7.37 -1.49 13.04
C MET A 40 8.42 -2.50 12.57
N LYS A 41 8.17 -3.82 12.64
CA LYS A 41 9.07 -4.85 12.08
C LYS A 41 9.17 -4.77 10.56
N TYR A 42 8.09 -4.35 9.88
CA TYR A 42 8.10 -4.12 8.44
C TYR A 42 8.86 -2.83 8.07
N ILE A 43 8.70 -1.76 8.85
CA ILE A 43 9.32 -0.45 8.57
C ILE A 43 10.81 -0.43 8.97
N PHE A 44 11.16 -1.03 10.11
CA PHE A 44 12.51 -1.00 10.69
C PHE A 44 13.11 -2.40 10.85
N PRO A 45 13.17 -3.24 9.80
CA PRO A 45 13.52 -4.65 9.94
C PRO A 45 14.87 -4.86 10.61
N ARG A 46 15.87 -4.04 10.28
CA ARG A 46 17.21 -4.13 10.87
C ARG A 46 17.22 -3.94 12.40
N GLN A 47 16.35 -3.10 12.95
CA GLN A 47 16.29 -2.88 14.41
C GLN A 47 15.68 -4.07 15.16
N PHE A 48 14.91 -4.90 14.46
CA PHE A 48 14.35 -6.16 14.96
C PHE A 48 15.17 -7.38 14.51
N CYS A 49 16.39 -7.16 14.04
CA CYS A 49 17.28 -8.20 13.51
C CYS A 49 16.64 -9.04 12.39
N LEU A 50 15.78 -8.41 11.59
CA LEU A 50 15.19 -8.99 10.37
C LEU A 50 16.03 -8.61 9.15
N HIS A 51 15.97 -9.47 8.14
CA HIS A 51 16.67 -9.32 6.88
C HIS A 51 16.17 -8.09 6.13
N ASN A 52 17.10 -7.44 5.43
CA ASN A 52 16.80 -6.30 4.57
C ASN A 52 17.73 -6.34 3.34
N VAL A 53 17.41 -5.50 2.36
CA VAL A 53 18.13 -5.42 1.07
C VAL A 53 19.63 -5.17 1.25
N PHE A 54 20.04 -4.48 2.31
CA PHE A 54 21.44 -4.10 2.53
C PHE A 54 22.25 -5.12 3.35
N THR A 55 21.59 -6.05 4.03
CA THR A 55 22.27 -7.02 4.92
C THR A 55 22.19 -8.45 4.44
N CYS A 56 21.38 -8.73 3.42
CA CYS A 56 21.19 -10.08 2.90
C CYS A 56 21.81 -10.21 1.52
N THR A 57 22.76 -11.12 1.38
CA THR A 57 23.11 -11.64 0.06
C THR A 57 21.94 -12.50 -0.43
N PRO A 58 21.43 -12.28 -1.66
CA PRO A 58 20.34 -13.09 -2.19
C PRO A 58 20.75 -14.56 -2.27
N ASP A 59 19.92 -15.44 -1.71
CA ASP A 59 20.10 -16.89 -1.87
C ASP A 59 19.68 -17.26 -3.30
N SER A 60 20.67 -17.59 -4.14
CA SER A 60 20.46 -17.99 -5.53
C SER A 60 19.57 -19.24 -5.70
N ARG A 61 19.35 -20.00 -4.61
CA ARG A 61 18.50 -21.20 -4.57
C ARG A 61 17.01 -20.91 -4.42
N THR A 62 16.65 -19.72 -3.91
CA THR A 62 15.27 -19.42 -3.47
C THR A 62 14.65 -18.28 -4.28
N SER A 63 15.46 -17.38 -4.83
CA SER A 63 14.99 -16.24 -5.61
C SER A 63 15.73 -16.18 -6.94
N THR A 64 14.98 -16.12 -8.04
CA THR A 64 15.52 -15.80 -9.37
C THR A 64 15.90 -14.32 -9.50
N LEU A 65 15.41 -13.48 -8.59
CA LEU A 65 15.73 -12.06 -8.51
C LEU A 65 16.87 -11.79 -7.53
N PRO A 66 17.73 -10.79 -7.79
CA PRO A 66 18.85 -10.42 -6.92
C PRO A 66 18.42 -9.81 -5.57
N VAL A 67 17.12 -9.69 -5.30
CA VAL A 67 16.56 -9.19 -4.04
C VAL A 67 15.38 -10.07 -3.64
N ASN A 68 15.28 -10.41 -2.35
CA ASN A 68 14.15 -11.18 -1.82
C ASN A 68 12.84 -10.38 -1.89
N ASP A 69 11.71 -11.07 -2.08
CA ASP A 69 10.39 -10.45 -1.96
C ASP A 69 10.08 -10.14 -0.49
N TYR A 70 9.99 -8.84 -0.19
CA TYR A 70 9.70 -8.33 1.15
C TYR A 70 8.24 -7.92 1.34
N SER A 71 7.36 -8.27 0.39
CA SER A 71 5.92 -7.96 0.45
C SER A 71 5.24 -8.65 1.64
N SER A 72 5.68 -9.86 1.99
CA SER A 72 5.23 -10.62 3.18
C SER A 72 6.42 -11.09 4.00
N ARG A 73 6.46 -10.75 5.29
CA ARG A 73 7.54 -11.09 6.23
C ARG A 73 7.08 -11.97 7.39
N GLU A 74 5.86 -12.48 7.34
CA GLU A 74 5.21 -13.15 8.46
C GLU A 74 5.97 -14.39 8.94
N GLN A 75 6.47 -15.22 8.02
CA GLN A 75 7.24 -16.42 8.38
C GLN A 75 8.56 -16.06 9.07
N GLU A 76 9.22 -15.01 8.59
CA GLU A 76 10.47 -14.52 9.16
C GLU A 76 10.24 -13.94 10.56
N ILE A 77 9.21 -13.12 10.72
CA ILE A 77 8.81 -12.53 11.99
C ILE A 77 8.45 -13.62 13.00
N ALA A 78 7.63 -14.61 12.62
CA ALA A 78 7.27 -15.72 13.50
C ALA A 78 8.50 -16.51 13.98
N ARG A 79 9.46 -16.77 13.08
CA ARG A 79 10.74 -17.43 13.44
C ARG A 79 11.58 -16.56 14.37
N SER A 80 11.57 -15.24 14.21
CA SER A 80 12.30 -14.30 15.06
C SER A 80 11.67 -14.21 16.46
N GLU A 81 10.34 -14.14 16.53
CA GLU A 81 9.58 -14.11 17.79
C GLU A 81 9.77 -15.39 18.60
N LYS A 82 9.73 -16.56 17.95
CA LYS A 82 10.01 -17.84 18.61
C LYS A 82 11.41 -17.87 19.24
N ARG A 83 12.40 -17.24 18.59
CA ARG A 83 13.78 -17.13 19.10
C ARG A 83 13.92 -16.12 20.23
N SER A 84 13.23 -14.97 20.12
CA SER A 84 13.34 -13.89 21.12
C SER A 84 12.40 -14.06 22.32
N GLY A 85 11.40 -14.94 22.24
CA GLY A 85 10.39 -15.16 23.29
C GLY A 85 9.48 -13.96 23.57
N SER A 86 9.52 -12.91 22.73
CA SER A 86 8.73 -11.69 22.95
C SER A 86 8.24 -11.11 21.63
N THR A 87 6.92 -10.88 21.55
CA THR A 87 6.26 -10.28 20.37
C THR A 87 6.22 -8.75 20.44
N THR A 88 6.30 -8.17 21.64
CA THR A 88 6.10 -6.74 21.95
C THR A 88 7.37 -5.97 22.28
N LYS A 89 8.55 -6.61 22.25
CA LYS A 89 9.82 -5.96 22.62
C LYS A 89 10.19 -4.85 21.63
N VAL A 90 10.09 -3.60 22.07
CA VAL A 90 10.53 -2.42 21.30
C VAL A 90 12.03 -2.16 21.53
N PRO A 91 12.87 -2.15 20.48
CA PRO A 91 14.28 -1.77 20.56
C PRO A 91 14.44 -0.37 21.15
N LYS A 92 15.47 -0.16 21.98
CA LYS A 92 15.69 1.11 22.71
C LYS A 92 15.60 2.34 21.80
N ARG A 93 16.19 2.26 20.60
CA ARG A 93 16.22 3.34 19.60
C ARG A 93 14.84 3.74 19.06
N LEU A 94 13.87 2.83 19.10
CA LEU A 94 12.53 3.03 18.52
C LEU A 94 11.46 3.30 19.58
N ARG A 95 11.82 3.42 20.86
CA ARG A 95 10.85 3.71 21.93
C ARG A 95 10.38 5.18 21.86
N GLY A 96 9.16 5.43 22.30
CA GLY A 96 8.55 6.77 22.32
C GLY A 96 8.07 7.19 20.93
N LYS A 97 8.57 8.32 20.43
CA LYS A 97 8.06 9.02 19.24
C LYS A 97 7.91 8.14 17.99
N ALA A 98 8.81 7.19 17.75
CA ALA A 98 8.69 6.31 16.58
C ALA A 98 7.44 5.40 16.66
N VAL A 99 7.10 4.91 17.85
CA VAL A 99 5.87 4.14 18.09
C VAL A 99 4.65 5.02 17.81
N GLU A 100 4.63 6.23 18.37
CA GLU A 100 3.53 7.19 18.20
C GLU A 100 3.31 7.55 16.72
N LEU A 101 4.39 7.79 15.97
CA LEU A 101 4.30 8.08 14.54
C LEU A 101 3.73 6.90 13.74
N VAL A 102 4.09 5.66 14.10
CA VAL A 102 3.52 4.48 13.44
C VAL A 102 2.05 4.31 13.81
N GLN A 103 1.64 4.59 15.04
CA GLN A 103 0.22 4.60 15.43
C GLN A 103 -0.57 5.66 14.65
N GLN A 104 -0.02 6.86 14.50
CA GLN A 104 -0.62 7.91 13.67
C GLN A 104 -0.71 7.48 12.20
N LEU A 105 0.32 6.83 11.67
CA LEU A 105 0.31 6.28 10.33
C LEU A 105 -0.81 5.24 10.16
N GLN A 106 -0.94 4.29 11.08
CA GLN A 106 -2.02 3.28 11.06
C GLN A 106 -3.40 3.95 11.06
N ASN A 107 -3.61 4.93 11.94
CA ASN A 107 -4.89 5.63 12.05
C ASN A 107 -5.24 6.47 10.81
N ARG A 108 -4.25 7.14 10.22
CA ARG A 108 -4.43 7.90 8.97
C ARG A 108 -4.70 6.97 7.80
N HIS A 109 -3.96 5.87 7.72
CA HIS A 109 -4.16 4.83 6.70
C HIS A 109 -5.58 4.26 6.75
N LYS A 110 -6.07 3.89 7.95
CA LYS A 110 -7.43 3.39 8.17
C LYS A 110 -8.52 4.35 7.69
N ARG A 111 -8.29 5.67 7.78
CA ARG A 111 -9.25 6.72 7.38
C ARG A 111 -9.02 7.22 5.96
N CYS A 112 -7.98 6.75 5.27
CA CYS A 112 -7.62 7.24 3.96
C CYS A 112 -8.61 6.74 2.91
N SER A 113 -9.38 7.66 2.31
CA SER A 113 -10.21 7.35 1.17
C SER A 113 -9.37 7.39 -0.11
N TYR A 114 -8.75 6.25 -0.43
CA TYR A 114 -7.93 6.10 -1.64
C TYR A 114 -8.72 6.37 -2.92
N GLY A 115 -10.01 6.05 -2.95
CA GLY A 115 -10.88 6.30 -4.10
C GLY A 115 -11.09 7.80 -4.35
N GLU A 116 -11.38 8.58 -3.31
CA GLU A 116 -11.53 10.04 -3.44
C GLU A 116 -10.21 10.72 -3.79
N LEU A 117 -9.11 10.27 -3.19
CA LEU A 117 -7.77 10.76 -3.52
C LEU A 117 -7.46 10.52 -5.01
N LEU A 118 -7.76 9.32 -5.51
CA LEU A 118 -7.56 8.99 -6.92
C LEU A 118 -8.45 9.87 -7.83
N ARG A 119 -9.74 10.02 -7.51
CA ARG A 119 -10.67 10.86 -8.30
C ARG A 119 -10.22 12.32 -8.37
N TYR A 120 -9.66 12.85 -7.29
CA TYR A 120 -9.21 14.23 -7.23
C TYR A 120 -7.94 14.48 -8.06
N TYR A 121 -6.91 13.65 -7.90
CA TYR A 121 -5.62 13.85 -8.57
C TYR A 121 -5.55 13.24 -9.98
N CYS A 122 -6.34 12.20 -10.25
CA CYS A 122 -6.40 11.50 -11.53
C CYS A 122 -7.86 11.22 -11.89
N PRO A 123 -8.65 12.25 -12.19
CA PRO A 123 -10.01 12.04 -12.66
C PRO A 123 -9.95 11.18 -13.92
N ALA A 124 -10.75 10.12 -13.96
CA ALA A 124 -10.95 9.39 -15.21
C ALA A 124 -11.48 10.41 -16.21
N GLN A 125 -10.67 10.78 -17.20
CA GLN A 125 -11.17 11.59 -18.29
C GLN A 125 -12.38 10.83 -18.83
N VAL A 126 -13.51 11.52 -18.88
CA VAL A 126 -14.64 11.05 -19.67
C VAL A 126 -14.12 11.09 -21.10
N CYS A 127 -13.46 10.02 -21.55
CA CYS A 127 -13.39 9.76 -22.97
C CYS A 127 -14.85 9.72 -23.38
N PRO A 128 -15.33 10.66 -24.23
CA PRO A 128 -16.65 10.50 -24.81
C PRO A 128 -16.61 9.11 -25.42
N THR A 129 -17.50 8.26 -24.93
CA THR A 129 -17.64 6.90 -25.40
C THR A 129 -17.64 6.97 -26.92
N TYR A 130 -16.56 6.55 -27.57
CA TYR A 130 -16.68 6.02 -28.92
C TYR A 130 -17.43 4.72 -28.73
N ILE A 131 -18.75 4.86 -28.59
CA ILE A 131 -19.67 3.76 -28.61
C ILE A 131 -19.45 3.15 -29.99
N TYR A 132 -18.78 2.01 -30.03
CA TYR A 132 -18.88 1.12 -31.18
C TYR A 132 -20.37 0.78 -31.33
N GLY A 133 -21.06 1.52 -32.20
CA GLY A 133 -22.42 1.18 -32.65
C GLY A 133 -23.62 1.81 -31.95
N ARG A 134 -23.53 2.98 -31.30
CA ARG A 134 -24.75 3.78 -31.01
C ARG A 134 -24.47 5.27 -31.13
N THR A 135 -25.02 5.86 -32.19
CA THR A 135 -25.12 7.30 -32.37
C THR A 135 -25.98 7.88 -31.24
N SER A 136 -25.36 8.55 -30.28
CA SER A 136 -26.04 9.59 -29.50
C SER A 136 -25.39 10.90 -29.92
N THR A 137 -25.94 11.50 -30.96
CA THR A 137 -25.75 12.91 -31.26
C THR A 137 -26.34 13.70 -30.10
N GLU A 138 -25.49 14.28 -29.23
CA GLU A 138 -25.76 15.45 -28.38
C GLU A 138 -24.74 15.53 -27.23
N VAL A 139 -23.46 15.82 -27.52
CA VAL A 139 -22.58 16.48 -26.51
C VAL A 139 -21.56 17.43 -27.16
N LEU A 140 -21.35 17.39 -28.48
CA LEU A 140 -20.46 18.33 -29.17
C LEU A 140 -21.13 19.66 -29.53
N ALA A 141 -21.82 20.30 -28.59
CA ALA A 141 -22.35 21.65 -28.78
C ALA A 141 -22.00 22.64 -27.67
N HIS A 142 -21.31 22.23 -26.59
CA HIS A 142 -21.00 23.15 -25.49
C HIS A 142 -19.52 23.59 -25.41
N TRP A 143 -18.60 22.97 -26.17
CA TRP A 143 -17.17 23.31 -26.11
C TRP A 143 -16.65 24.03 -27.36
N SER A 144 -17.53 24.47 -28.27
CA SER A 144 -17.11 25.15 -29.51
C SER A 144 -17.52 26.62 -29.63
N LEU A 145 -18.20 27.21 -28.64
CA LEU A 145 -18.67 28.59 -28.72
C LEU A 145 -18.00 29.60 -27.76
N GLU A 146 -17.11 29.16 -26.85
CA GLU A 146 -16.37 30.09 -25.97
C GLU A 146 -14.93 30.39 -26.41
N ALA A 147 -14.48 29.85 -27.56
CA ALA A 147 -13.10 30.04 -28.03
C ALA A 147 -12.92 31.19 -29.05
N TRP A 148 -13.99 31.87 -29.47
CA TRP A 148 -13.86 33.10 -30.28
C TRP A 148 -15.03 34.05 -30.00
N SER A 149 -14.78 35.06 -29.18
CA SER A 149 -15.32 36.39 -29.43
C SER A 149 -14.25 37.44 -29.12
N PRO A 150 -14.09 38.45 -30.00
CA PRO A 150 -13.09 39.50 -29.91
C PRO A 150 -13.36 40.52 -28.80
#